data_AF-A0A2V7YR43-F1
#
_entry.id   AF-A0A2V7YR43-F1
#
_cell.length_a   1.000
_cell.length_b   1.000
_cell.length_c   1.000
_cell.angle_alpha   90.00
_cell.angle_beta   90.00
_cell.angle_gamma   90.00
#
_symmetry.space_group_name_H-M   'P 1'
#
loop_
_entity.id
_entity.type
_entity.pdbx_description
1 polymer ?
#
loop_
_entity_poly.entity_id
_entity_poly.type
_entity_poly.pdbx_seq_one_letter_code
_entity_poly.pdbx_strand_id
1 'polypeptide(L)'
;NAVGRWLIPVVGAVVYLLITLLFFMAFRFFAGSEISYKTSFAVTLHGFLPVLVGGLLTLPVVLSREHINLKDAQSGNLLASNLGAFAPEGLGTAARSLLSSLDLFSLWTLVLLIVGYRIAAKVSTAAATTVVVVLWALYVAAKVGLSALFT
;
A
#
# COMPACT_ATOMS: atom_id res chain seq x y z
N ASN A 1 13.39 17.71 -16.62
CA ASN A 1 12.53 18.58 -17.46
C ASN A 1 11.17 18.76 -16.77
N ALA A 2 10.57 19.95 -16.82
CA ALA A 2 9.40 20.34 -16.02
C ALA A 2 8.18 19.40 -16.18
N VAL A 3 8.02 18.78 -17.35
CA VAL A 3 6.99 17.78 -17.65
C VAL A 3 7.05 16.58 -16.70
N GLY A 4 8.24 16.07 -16.38
CA GLY A 4 8.41 14.94 -15.47
C GLY A 4 7.97 15.22 -14.03
N ARG A 5 8.05 16.48 -13.57
CA ARG A 5 7.61 16.87 -12.21
C ARG A 5 6.08 16.90 -12.06
N TRP A 6 5.35 17.20 -13.14
CA TRP A 6 3.88 17.22 -13.12
C TRP A 6 3.25 15.85 -13.35
N LEU A 7 3.97 14.90 -13.95
CA LEU A 7 3.47 13.53 -14.15
C LEU A 7 3.33 12.76 -12.82
N ILE A 8 4.20 13.02 -11.84
CA ILE A 8 4.21 12.30 -10.55
C ILE A 8 2.87 12.42 -9.80
N PRO A 9 2.32 13.63 -9.52
CA PRO A 9 1.05 13.75 -8.83
C PRO A 9 -0.14 13.20 -9.63
N VAL A 10 -0.11 13.35 -10.97
CA VAL A 10 -1.16 12.82 -11.85
C VAL A 10 -1.18 11.30 -11.83
N VAL A 11 -0.01 10.65 -11.94
CA VAL A 11 0.12 9.20 -11.85
C VAL A 11 -0.38 8.70 -10.49
N GLY A 12 -0.01 9.38 -9.40
CA GLY A 12 -0.52 9.05 -8.07
C GLY A 12 -2.05 9.08 -7.99
N ALA A 13 -2.68 10.14 -8.51
CA ALA A 13 -4.14 10.26 -8.53
C ALA A 13 -4.79 9.13 -9.35
N VAL A 14 -4.25 8.79 -10.52
CA VAL A 14 -4.74 7.69 -11.36
C VAL A 14 -4.64 6.34 -10.62
N VAL A 15 -3.52 6.09 -9.93
CA VAL A 15 -3.34 4.86 -9.14
C VAL A 15 -4.43 4.74 -8.06
N TYR A 16 -4.74 5.81 -7.33
CA TYR A 16 -5.82 5.77 -6.32
C TYR A 16 -7.21 5.55 -6.92
N LEU A 17 -7.48 6.07 -8.12
CA LEU A 17 -8.73 5.81 -8.83
C LEU A 17 -8.84 4.33 -9.24
N LEU A 18 -7.76 3.72 -9.69
CA LEU A 18 -7.70 2.29 -10.05
C LEU A 18 -7.83 1.38 -8.83
N ILE A 19 -7.14 1.68 -7.73
CA ILE A 19 -7.27 0.96 -6.46
C ILE A 19 -8.72 1.04 -5.98
N THR A 20 -9.32 2.22 -6.04
CA THR A 20 -10.72 2.42 -5.68
C THR A 20 -11.64 1.60 -6.57
N LEU A 21 -11.39 1.56 -7.88
CA LEU A 21 -12.19 0.76 -8.81
C LEU A 21 -12.13 -0.72 -8.40
N LEU A 22 -10.96 -1.24 -8.06
CA LEU A 22 -10.80 -2.62 -7.61
C LEU A 22 -11.62 -2.92 -6.35
N PHE A 23 -11.53 -2.06 -5.32
CA PHE A 23 -12.33 -2.22 -4.10
C PHE A 23 -13.83 -2.09 -4.37
N PHE A 24 -14.24 -1.05 -5.10
CA PHE A 24 -15.63 -0.81 -5.47
C PHE A 24 -16.24 -2.04 -6.16
N MET A 25 -15.55 -2.58 -7.17
CA MET A 25 -15.99 -3.77 -7.89
C MET A 25 -16.03 -4.99 -6.95
N ALA A 26 -15.00 -5.20 -6.13
CA ALA A 26 -14.95 -6.34 -5.22
C ALA A 26 -16.09 -6.32 -4.19
N PHE A 27 -16.40 -5.17 -3.60
CA PHE A 27 -17.50 -5.05 -2.65
C PHE A 27 -18.87 -5.22 -3.30
N ARG A 28 -19.05 -4.77 -4.55
CA ARG A 28 -20.31 -4.96 -5.28
C ARG A 28 -20.54 -6.41 -5.70
N PHE A 29 -19.54 -7.05 -6.32
CA PHE A 29 -19.72 -8.38 -6.89
C PHE A 29 -19.57 -9.51 -5.88
N PHE A 30 -18.66 -9.38 -4.90
CA PHE A 30 -18.37 -10.48 -3.97
C PHE A 30 -18.99 -10.29 -2.59
N ALA A 31 -19.29 -9.05 -2.19
CA ALA A 31 -19.91 -8.76 -0.89
C ALA A 31 -21.35 -8.26 -0.99
N GLY A 32 -21.95 -8.21 -2.19
CA GLY A 32 -23.33 -7.82 -2.42
C GLY A 32 -23.67 -6.38 -2.03
N SER A 33 -22.66 -5.51 -1.92
CA SER A 33 -22.85 -4.13 -1.48
C SER A 33 -23.43 -3.26 -2.60
N GLU A 34 -24.25 -2.28 -2.23
CA GLU A 34 -24.71 -1.21 -3.13
C GLU A 34 -23.85 0.05 -3.06
N ILE A 35 -22.67 0.00 -2.45
CA ILE A 35 -21.76 1.14 -2.31
C ILE A 35 -21.54 1.85 -3.66
N SER A 36 -21.54 3.19 -3.63
CA SER A 36 -21.23 4.02 -4.81
C SER A 36 -19.72 4.15 -5.00
N TYR A 37 -19.27 4.39 -6.24
CA TYR A 37 -17.84 4.61 -6.51
C TYR A 37 -17.31 5.82 -5.73
N LYS A 38 -18.08 6.91 -5.63
CA LYS A 38 -17.70 8.12 -4.87
C LYS A 38 -17.47 7.80 -3.39
N THR A 39 -18.35 7.00 -2.78
CA THR A 39 -18.20 6.57 -1.39
C THR A 39 -16.98 5.66 -1.23
N SER A 40 -16.80 4.70 -2.14
CA SER A 40 -15.61 3.83 -2.18
C SER A 40 -14.32 4.65 -2.29
N PHE A 41 -14.31 5.68 -3.14
CA PHE A 41 -13.17 6.58 -3.33
C PHE A 41 -12.82 7.31 -2.04
N ALA A 42 -13.82 7.86 -1.35
CA ALA A 42 -13.61 8.50 -0.06
C ALA A 42 -13.01 7.52 0.96
N VAL A 43 -13.54 6.30 1.07
CA VAL A 43 -13.00 5.27 1.96
C VAL A 43 -11.56 4.92 1.60
N THR A 44 -11.25 4.72 0.32
CA THR A 44 -9.87 4.44 -0.14
C THR A 44 -8.92 5.55 0.26
N LEU A 45 -9.23 6.82 -0.06
CA LEU A 45 -8.33 7.94 0.25
C LEU A 45 -8.05 8.06 1.77
N HIS A 46 -9.08 7.92 2.61
CA HIS A 46 -8.90 8.00 4.06
C HIS A 46 -8.17 6.76 4.61
N GLY A 47 -8.44 5.58 4.06
CA GLY A 47 -7.76 4.34 4.46
C GLY A 47 -6.25 4.34 4.15
N PHE A 48 -5.83 5.09 3.13
CA PHE A 48 -4.43 5.23 2.73
C PHE A 48 -3.68 6.38 3.42
N LEU A 49 -4.32 7.13 4.34
CA LEU A 49 -3.63 8.16 5.14
C LEU A 49 -2.37 7.65 5.88
N PRO A 50 -2.31 6.42 6.42
CA PRO A 50 -1.10 5.88 7.03
C PRO A 50 0.12 5.89 6.09
N VAL A 51 -0.08 5.65 4.79
CA VAL A 51 1.00 5.69 3.79
C VAL A 51 1.55 7.11 3.66
N LEU A 52 0.67 8.12 3.66
CA LEU A 52 1.09 9.52 3.66
C LEU A 52 1.87 9.86 4.93
N VAL A 53 1.40 9.40 6.10
CA VAL A 53 2.10 9.57 7.38
C VAL A 53 3.50 8.94 7.33
N GLY A 54 3.64 7.72 6.84
CA GLY A 54 4.95 7.08 6.65
C GLY A 54 5.86 7.86 5.69
N GLY A 55 5.31 8.37 4.59
CA GLY A 55 6.06 9.26 3.69
C GLY A 55 6.59 10.51 4.38
N LEU A 56 5.76 11.18 5.19
CA LEU A 56 6.15 12.36 5.95
C LEU A 56 7.19 12.05 7.03
N LEU A 57 7.06 10.91 7.72
CA LEU A 57 8.04 10.47 8.73
C LEU A 57 9.39 10.09 8.11
N THR A 58 9.43 9.74 6.83
CA THR A 58 10.68 9.46 6.12
C THR A 58 11.51 10.75 5.92
N LEU A 59 10.87 11.92 5.86
CA LEU A 59 11.56 13.20 5.65
C LEU A 59 12.65 13.50 6.70
N PRO A 60 12.39 13.48 8.02
CA PRO A 60 13.44 13.73 9.00
C PRO A 60 14.57 12.68 8.95
N VAL A 61 14.28 11.41 8.59
CA VAL A 61 15.32 10.38 8.41
C VAL A 61 16.22 10.73 7.23
N VAL A 62 15.64 11.20 6.12
CA VAL A 62 16.39 11.63 4.96
C VAL A 62 17.22 12.87 5.26
N LEU A 63 16.63 13.87 5.93
CA LEU A 63 17.27 15.14 6.24
C LEU A 63 18.38 15.02 7.30
N SER A 64 18.38 13.96 8.11
CA SER A 64 19.41 13.71 9.13
C SER A 64 20.62 12.92 8.61
N ARG A 65 20.58 12.41 7.38
CA ARG A 65 21.70 11.69 6.76
C ARG A 65 22.48 12.61 5.83
N GLU A 66 23.80 12.66 6.02
CA GLU A 66 24.67 13.40 5.12
C GLU A 66 24.65 12.81 3.70
N HIS A 67 24.65 11.47 3.59
CA HIS A 67 24.66 10.75 2.32
C HIS A 67 23.65 9.61 2.36
N ILE A 68 22.88 9.44 1.28
CA ILE A 68 21.97 8.31 1.07
C ILE A 68 22.40 7.63 -0.22
N ASN A 69 22.87 6.39 -0.12
CA ASN A 69 23.21 5.62 -1.31
C ASN A 69 21.92 5.22 -2.06
N LEU A 70 22.06 4.92 -3.35
CA LEU A 70 20.92 4.58 -4.20
C LEU A 70 20.16 3.34 -3.72
N LYS A 71 20.88 2.36 -3.14
CA LYS A 71 20.30 1.12 -2.61
C LYS A 71 19.35 1.42 -1.45
N ASP A 72 19.74 2.27 -0.52
CA ASP A 72 18.94 2.66 0.64
C ASP A 72 17.72 3.50 0.20
N ALA A 73 17.92 4.43 -0.73
CA ALA A 73 16.84 5.24 -1.30
C ALA A 73 15.78 4.40 -2.01
N GLN A 74 16.20 3.33 -2.70
CA GLN A 74 15.30 2.42 -3.43
C GLN A 74 14.74 1.30 -2.56
N SER A 75 15.34 1.02 -1.40
CA SER A 75 14.95 -0.11 -0.54
C SER A 75 13.56 0.03 0.09
N GLY A 76 13.06 1.26 0.24
CA GLY A 76 11.86 1.53 1.04
C GLY A 76 12.03 1.25 2.55
N ASN A 77 13.25 0.98 3.02
CA ASN A 77 13.53 0.57 4.39
C ASN A 77 14.07 1.70 5.29
N LEU A 78 14.07 2.94 4.80
CA LEU A 78 14.64 4.09 5.54
C LEU A 78 14.01 4.27 6.92
N LEU A 79 12.72 4.01 7.07
CA LEU A 79 12.00 4.09 8.34
C LEU A 79 12.12 2.84 9.23
N ALA A 80 12.67 1.75 8.72
CA ALA A 80 12.65 0.44 9.37
C ALA A 80 11.27 0.01 9.90
N SER A 81 10.19 0.39 9.20
CA SER A 81 8.80 0.12 9.57
C SER A 81 8.28 -1.26 9.12
N ASN A 82 9.14 -2.02 8.44
CA ASN A 82 8.81 -3.33 7.88
C ASN A 82 9.85 -4.38 8.28
N LEU A 83 9.44 -5.66 8.25
CA LEU A 83 10.32 -6.76 8.64
C LEU A 83 11.54 -6.93 7.71
N GLY A 84 11.43 -6.52 6.45
CA GLY A 84 12.53 -6.61 5.49
C GLY A 84 13.70 -5.68 5.78
N ALA A 85 13.49 -4.62 6.57
CA ALA A 85 14.56 -3.75 7.07
C ALA A 85 15.52 -4.48 8.02
N PHE A 86 15.08 -5.57 8.65
CA PHE A 86 15.85 -6.37 9.59
C PHE A 86 16.34 -7.69 8.97
N ALA A 87 16.13 -7.88 7.66
CA ALA A 87 16.53 -9.10 6.96
C ALA A 87 18.06 -9.16 6.73
N PRO A 88 18.69 -10.36 6.86
CA PRO A 88 20.14 -10.52 6.71
C PRO A 88 20.63 -10.18 5.30
N GLU A 89 21.87 -9.70 5.17
CA GLU A 89 22.40 -9.10 3.92
C GLU A 89 22.43 -10.04 2.69
N GLY A 90 22.31 -11.36 2.88
CA GLY A 90 22.22 -12.35 1.79
C GLY A 90 20.81 -12.82 1.44
N LEU A 91 19.74 -12.30 2.07
CA LEU A 91 18.38 -12.77 1.80
C LEU A 91 17.96 -12.47 0.34
N GLY A 92 17.43 -13.49 -0.35
CA GLY A 92 16.97 -13.35 -1.73
C GLY A 92 15.90 -12.25 -1.90
N THR A 93 15.87 -11.61 -3.08
CA THR A 93 15.00 -10.46 -3.39
C THR A 93 13.52 -10.76 -3.17
N ALA A 94 13.03 -11.94 -3.56
CA ALA A 94 11.66 -12.37 -3.35
C ALA A 94 11.31 -12.48 -1.85
N ALA A 95 12.16 -13.14 -1.06
CA ALA A 95 11.95 -13.32 0.37
C ALA A 95 12.02 -11.98 1.11
N ARG A 96 12.97 -11.11 0.75
CA ARG A 96 13.03 -9.75 1.29
C ARG A 96 11.79 -8.93 0.92
N SER A 97 11.30 -9.03 -0.32
CA SER A 97 10.09 -8.34 -0.78
C SER A 97 8.84 -8.74 0.00
N LEU A 98 8.73 -10.03 0.34
CA LEU A 98 7.67 -10.55 1.20
C LEU A 98 7.76 -9.96 2.61
N LEU A 99 8.93 -10.02 3.24
CA LEU A 99 9.14 -9.42 4.57
C LEU A 99 8.88 -7.92 4.58
N SER A 100 9.30 -7.20 3.54
CA SER A 100 9.03 -5.76 3.41
C SER A 100 7.56 -5.43 3.15
N SER A 101 6.72 -6.40 2.81
CA SER A 101 5.28 -6.19 2.70
C SER A 101 4.57 -6.26 4.06
N LEU A 102 5.20 -6.87 5.06
CA LEU A 102 4.79 -6.81 6.46
C LEU A 102 5.34 -5.53 7.08
N ASP A 103 4.61 -4.45 6.83
CA ASP A 103 4.94 -3.08 7.21
C ASP A 103 3.86 -2.49 8.13
N LEU A 104 4.27 -1.71 9.13
CA LEU A 104 3.38 -1.06 10.09
C LEU A 104 2.29 -0.21 9.41
N PHE A 105 2.68 0.62 8.44
CA PHE A 105 1.75 1.52 7.75
C PHE A 105 0.83 0.73 6.81
N SER A 106 1.34 -0.33 6.17
CA SER A 106 0.49 -1.25 5.40
C SER A 106 -0.57 -1.90 6.28
N LEU A 107 -0.20 -2.45 7.44
CA LEU A 107 -1.14 -3.09 8.36
C LEU A 107 -2.16 -2.09 8.90
N TRP A 108 -1.73 -0.87 9.24
CA TRP A 108 -2.62 0.21 9.64
C TRP A 108 -3.62 0.57 8.53
N THR A 109 -3.17 0.68 7.28
CA THR A 109 -4.05 0.89 6.13
C THR A 109 -5.07 -0.22 5.96
N LEU A 110 -4.70 -1.50 6.13
CA LEU A 110 -5.66 -2.59 6.09
C LEU A 110 -6.76 -2.43 7.15
N VAL A 111 -6.39 -2.10 8.39
CA VAL A 111 -7.35 -1.89 9.48
C VAL A 111 -8.33 -0.76 9.12
N LEU A 112 -7.83 0.38 8.64
CA LEU A 112 -8.68 1.51 8.28
C LEU A 112 -9.60 1.20 7.09
N LEU A 113 -9.10 0.49 6.08
CA LEU A 113 -9.91 0.06 4.94
C LEU A 113 -11.00 -0.93 5.39
N ILE A 114 -10.68 -1.89 6.26
CA ILE A 114 -11.66 -2.85 6.79
C ILE A 114 -12.77 -2.11 7.54
N VAL A 115 -12.42 -1.21 8.46
CA VAL A 115 -13.39 -0.43 9.23
C VAL A 115 -14.24 0.46 8.32
N GLY A 116 -13.59 1.19 7.41
CA GLY A 116 -14.24 2.10 6.48
C GLY A 116 -15.21 1.39 5.54
N TYR A 117 -14.78 0.30 4.90
CA TYR A 117 -15.64 -0.46 4.00
C TYR A 117 -16.72 -1.24 4.74
N ARG A 118 -16.46 -1.78 5.94
CA ARG A 118 -17.51 -2.40 6.76
C ARG A 118 -18.69 -1.43 6.96
N ILE A 119 -18.39 -0.19 7.34
CA ILE A 119 -19.40 0.84 7.61
C ILE A 119 -20.04 1.34 6.30
N ALA A 120 -19.23 1.77 5.34
CA ALA A 120 -19.71 2.42 4.13
C ALA A 120 -20.40 1.46 3.15
N ALA A 121 -19.92 0.22 3.05
CA ALA A 121 -20.49 -0.81 2.20
C ALA A 121 -21.63 -1.58 2.88
N LYS A 122 -21.85 -1.35 4.19
CA LYS A 122 -22.88 -1.99 5.04
C LYS A 122 -22.81 -3.52 5.00
N VAL A 123 -21.59 -4.06 5.06
CA VAL A 123 -21.33 -5.51 5.05
C VAL A 123 -20.84 -6.00 6.41
N SER A 124 -20.84 -7.32 6.60
CA SER A 124 -20.27 -7.92 7.81
C SER A 124 -18.77 -7.63 7.94
N THR A 125 -18.24 -7.64 9.17
CA THR A 125 -16.80 -7.51 9.41
C THR A 125 -16.02 -8.58 8.64
N ALA A 126 -16.51 -9.83 8.63
CA ALA A 126 -15.87 -10.92 7.92
C ALA A 126 -15.78 -10.67 6.40
N ALA A 127 -16.85 -10.15 5.79
CA ALA A 127 -16.83 -9.81 4.36
C ALA A 127 -15.84 -8.67 4.06
N ALA A 128 -15.84 -7.60 4.87
CA ALA A 128 -14.90 -6.49 4.71
C ALA A 128 -13.44 -6.92 4.88
N THR A 129 -13.15 -7.69 5.93
CA THR A 129 -11.82 -8.27 6.18
C THR A 129 -11.39 -9.15 5.01
N THR A 130 -12.26 -10.04 4.54
CA THR A 130 -11.94 -10.96 3.43
C THR A 130 -11.58 -10.19 2.17
N VAL A 131 -12.43 -9.26 1.73
CA VAL A 131 -12.17 -8.46 0.52
C VAL A 131 -10.85 -7.69 0.63
N VAL A 132 -10.64 -6.99 1.75
CA VAL A 132 -9.44 -6.15 1.93
C VAL A 132 -8.16 -6.98 2.00
N VAL A 133 -8.16 -8.06 2.80
CA VAL A 133 -6.98 -8.92 2.97
C VAL A 133 -6.66 -9.68 1.69
N VAL A 134 -7.66 -10.18 0.95
CA VAL A 134 -7.42 -10.89 -0.32
C VAL A 134 -6.81 -9.96 -1.37
N LEU A 135 -7.35 -8.75 -1.54
CA LEU A 135 -6.79 -7.80 -2.50
C LEU A 135 -5.36 -7.38 -2.14
N TRP A 136 -5.08 -7.18 -0.84
CA TRP A 136 -3.72 -6.93 -0.37
C TRP A 136 -2.80 -8.12 -0.59
N ALA A 137 -3.24 -9.35 -0.30
CA ALA A 137 -2.44 -10.56 -0.52
C ALA A 137 -2.11 -10.77 -2.00
N LEU A 138 -3.05 -10.48 -2.91
CA LEU A 138 -2.81 -10.50 -4.36
C LEU A 138 -1.77 -9.45 -4.77
N TYR A 139 -1.85 -8.24 -4.22
CA TYR A 139 -0.82 -7.21 -4.42
C TYR A 139 0.56 -7.66 -3.93
N VAL A 140 0.64 -8.24 -2.73
CA VAL A 140 1.89 -8.78 -2.18
C VAL A 140 2.44 -9.90 -3.05
N ALA A 141 1.59 -10.83 -3.47
CA ALA A 141 1.98 -11.93 -4.36
C ALA A 141 2.53 -11.42 -5.70
N ALA A 142 1.87 -10.43 -6.32
CA ALA A 142 2.35 -9.80 -7.55
C ALA A 142 3.71 -9.10 -7.34
N LYS A 143 3.85 -8.34 -6.24
CA LYS A 143 5.10 -7.65 -5.88
C LYS A 143 6.25 -8.64 -5.64
N VAL A 144 6.00 -9.73 -4.92
CA VAL A 144 6.99 -10.79 -4.64
C VAL A 144 7.36 -11.53 -5.93
N GLY A 145 6.38 -11.91 -6.74
CA GLY A 145 6.61 -12.56 -8.03
C GLY A 145 7.43 -11.70 -8.99
N LEU A 146 7.15 -10.40 -9.07
CA LEU A 146 7.95 -9.47 -9.85
C LEU A 146 9.38 -9.35 -9.29
N SER A 147 9.54 -9.32 -7.97
CA SER A 147 10.86 -9.25 -7.32
C SER A 147 11.70 -10.50 -7.60
N ALA A 148 11.07 -11.66 -7.75
CA ALA A 148 11.74 -12.92 -8.10
C ALA A 148 12.32 -12.93 -9.53
N LEU A 149 11.87 -12.04 -10.42
CA LEU A 149 12.43 -11.91 -11.77
C LEU A 149 13.77 -11.15 -11.80
N PHE A 150 14.12 -10.47 -10.71
CA PHE A 150 15.31 -9.62 -10.59
C PHE A 150 16.30 -10.16 -9.55
N THR A 151 16.37 -11.49 -9.37
CA THR A 151 17.33 -12.19 -8.50
C THR A 151 18.78 -11.99 -8.92
#